data_AF-A0A1V6H9M2-F1
#
_entry.id   AF-A0A1V6H9M2-F1
#
_cell.length_a   1.000
_cell.length_b   1.000
_cell.length_c   1.000
_cell.angle_alpha   90.00
_cell.angle_beta   90.00
_cell.angle_gamma   90.00
#
_symmetry.space_group_name_H-M   'P 1'
#
loop_
_entity.id
_entity.type
_entity.pdbx_description
1 polymer ?
#
loop_
_entity_poly.entity_id
_entity_poly.type
_entity_poly.pdbx_seq_one_letter_code
_entity_poly.pdbx_strand_id
1 'polypeptide(L)'
;MVLAFVMTFIATRSARFGYLDLVALTALFGYYRNEITPFLSKRSFIVVSLLVALFLGWAAYNQSVTIERRGLAAAVKDMKHDNQPGIYPDEAVKAMVRMGLTGRVFHLSAWGGHLLYHLFPDCKVFSDGRGNFTMRERDLMVAAHRPWERAQRLDELYAEYPFDIVIFPPPMFPLKDWDYSKWILVYTGPDAEVFLRNHPENKENIQRLAGYWRMMGLQFADTLEMQRAVRHMMAVKMIPDDLDEQARLQIEGESPEQQAKGWAQLGITRFEAGLWETASRPLSKALALNVRNDTTALYLVWSLTLQGKQIEARQAIWDFFIKKEVQAKTNQGPLNASGHGVFELLANRLGITQ
;
A
#
# COMPACT_ATOMS: atom_id res chain seq x y z
N MET A 1 -45.32 0.04 -13.88
CA MET A 1 -45.06 -1.00 -12.86
C MET A 1 -43.96 -1.98 -13.26
N VAL A 2 -44.13 -2.79 -14.31
CA VAL A 2 -43.11 -3.79 -14.74
C VAL A 2 -41.74 -3.15 -15.00
N LEU A 3 -41.69 -2.02 -15.71
CA LEU A 3 -40.45 -1.29 -15.98
C LEU A 3 -39.73 -0.86 -14.69
N ALA A 4 -40.45 -0.28 -13.73
CA ALA A 4 -39.87 0.16 -12.46
C ALA A 4 -39.31 -1.02 -11.66
N PHE A 5 -40.05 -2.13 -11.60
CA PHE A 5 -39.59 -3.35 -10.94
C PHE A 5 -38.32 -3.90 -11.59
N VAL A 6 -38.26 -3.97 -12.92
CA VAL A 6 -37.07 -4.44 -13.66
C VAL A 6 -35.87 -3.50 -13.42
N MET A 7 -36.08 -2.19 -13.46
CA MET A 7 -34.99 -1.22 -13.26
C MET A 7 -34.42 -1.27 -11.84
N THR A 8 -35.27 -1.33 -10.80
CA THR A 8 -34.82 -1.51 -9.42
C THR A 8 -34.19 -2.89 -9.20
N PHE A 9 -34.71 -3.94 -9.84
CA PHE A 9 -34.09 -5.26 -9.78
C PHE A 9 -32.68 -5.26 -10.41
N ILE A 10 -32.45 -4.52 -11.49
CA ILE A 10 -31.11 -4.36 -12.07
C ILE A 10 -30.22 -3.47 -11.18
N ALA A 11 -30.74 -2.36 -10.65
CA ALA A 11 -30.02 -1.47 -9.76
C ALA A 11 -29.51 -2.18 -8.49
N THR A 12 -30.34 -3.04 -7.90
CA THR A 12 -29.97 -3.83 -6.70
C THR A 12 -28.89 -4.89 -6.96
N ARG A 13 -28.60 -5.23 -8.22
CA ARG A 13 -27.57 -6.21 -8.57
C ARG A 13 -26.17 -5.62 -8.62
N SER A 14 -26.03 -4.30 -8.75
CA SER A 14 -24.72 -3.63 -8.77
C SER A 14 -24.86 -2.12 -8.53
N ALA A 15 -23.98 -1.58 -7.67
CA ALA A 15 -23.89 -0.13 -7.42
C ALA A 15 -23.67 0.70 -8.70
N ARG A 16 -23.14 0.10 -9.77
CA ARG A 16 -22.95 0.77 -11.07
C ARG A 16 -24.27 1.20 -11.71
N PHE A 17 -25.39 0.57 -11.36
CA PHE A 17 -26.69 0.80 -11.97
C PHE A 17 -27.63 1.63 -11.09
N GLY A 18 -27.14 2.28 -10.03
CA GLY A 18 -27.98 3.13 -9.16
C GLY A 18 -28.72 4.25 -9.90
N TYR A 19 -28.22 4.68 -11.07
CA TYR A 19 -28.92 5.63 -11.93
C TYR A 19 -30.26 5.08 -12.49
N LEU A 20 -30.44 3.75 -12.54
CA LEU A 20 -31.70 3.13 -12.96
C LEU A 20 -32.82 3.29 -11.94
N ASP A 21 -32.51 3.52 -10.66
CA ASP A 21 -33.52 3.81 -9.65
C ASP A 21 -34.25 5.12 -9.95
N LEU A 22 -33.57 6.11 -10.56
CA LEU A 22 -34.20 7.35 -11.01
C LEU A 22 -35.24 7.09 -12.12
N VAL A 23 -34.93 6.18 -13.04
CA VAL A 23 -35.84 5.75 -14.11
C VAL A 23 -37.04 5.01 -13.51
N ALA A 24 -36.81 4.13 -12.53
CA ALA A 24 -37.87 3.42 -11.81
C ALA A 24 -38.81 4.39 -11.08
N LEU A 25 -38.26 5.35 -10.35
CA LEU A 25 -39.02 6.37 -9.61
C LEU A 25 -39.84 7.25 -10.55
N THR A 26 -39.29 7.63 -11.71
CA THR A 26 -40.00 8.44 -12.71
C THR A 26 -41.15 7.65 -13.34
N ALA A 27 -40.94 6.37 -13.63
CA ALA A 27 -42.00 5.49 -14.16
C ALA A 27 -43.12 5.27 -13.13
N LEU A 28 -42.80 5.13 -11.85
CA LEU A 28 -43.79 5.03 -10.76
C LEU A 28 -44.57 6.33 -10.58
N PHE A 29 -43.87 7.47 -10.60
CA PHE A 29 -44.51 8.79 -10.51
C PHE A 29 -45.49 9.02 -11.67
N GLY A 30 -45.10 8.66 -12.90
CA GLY A 30 -45.98 8.76 -14.06
C GLY A 30 -47.23 7.87 -13.95
N TYR A 31 -47.08 6.64 -13.46
CA TYR A 31 -48.17 5.69 -13.30
C TYR A 31 -49.17 6.12 -12.20
N TYR A 32 -48.67 6.49 -11.03
CA TYR A 32 -49.48 6.90 -9.88
C TYR A 32 -49.83 8.39 -9.88
N ARG A 33 -49.59 9.11 -10.98
CA ARG A 33 -49.78 10.56 -11.07
C ARG A 33 -51.14 11.00 -10.56
N ASN A 34 -52.21 10.35 -11.00
CA ASN A 34 -53.58 10.75 -10.66
C ASN A 34 -53.92 10.50 -9.18
N GLU A 35 -53.31 9.49 -8.57
CA GLU A 35 -53.47 9.18 -7.14
C GLU A 35 -52.62 10.10 -6.26
N ILE A 36 -51.46 10.53 -6.74
CA ILE A 36 -50.50 11.40 -6.03
C ILE A 36 -50.89 12.88 -6.15
N THR A 37 -51.47 13.31 -7.28
CA THR A 37 -51.82 14.72 -7.57
C THR A 37 -52.69 15.38 -6.49
N PRO A 38 -53.72 14.72 -5.91
CA PRO A 38 -54.52 15.28 -4.81
C PRO A 38 -53.73 15.52 -3.52
N PHE A 39 -52.66 14.76 -3.29
CA PHE A 39 -51.75 14.99 -2.16
C PHE A 39 -50.79 16.14 -2.46
N LEU A 40 -50.30 16.22 -3.70
CA LEU A 40 -49.44 17.33 -4.16
C LEU A 40 -50.15 18.69 -4.11
N SER A 41 -51.49 18.75 -4.15
CA SER A 41 -52.24 20.00 -3.97
C SER A 41 -52.41 20.44 -2.51
N LYS A 42 -52.10 19.58 -1.52
CA LYS A 42 -52.24 19.91 -0.09
C LYS A 42 -50.98 20.59 0.44
N ARG A 43 -51.13 21.82 0.96
CA ARG A 43 -50.01 22.58 1.56
C ARG A 43 -49.23 21.78 2.62
N SER A 44 -49.91 21.02 3.47
CA SER A 44 -49.26 20.20 4.50
C SER A 44 -48.36 19.11 3.91
N PHE A 45 -48.80 18.44 2.85
CA PHE A 45 -48.01 17.41 2.18
C PHE A 45 -46.79 18.00 1.48
N ILE A 46 -46.94 19.17 0.83
CA ILE A 46 -45.82 19.91 0.25
C ILE A 46 -44.79 20.26 1.32
N VAL A 47 -45.23 20.82 2.46
CA VAL A 47 -44.34 21.19 3.57
C VAL A 47 -43.62 19.97 4.13
N VAL A 48 -44.32 18.87 4.41
CA VAL A 48 -43.70 17.63 4.90
C VAL A 48 -42.69 17.07 3.89
N SER A 49 -43.04 17.05 2.60
CA SER A 49 -42.15 16.58 1.54
C SER A 49 -40.89 17.44 1.41
N LEU A 50 -41.03 18.76 1.53
CA LEU A 50 -39.89 19.69 1.56
C LEU A 50 -39.01 19.46 2.78
N LEU A 51 -39.59 19.23 3.96
CA LEU A 51 -38.82 18.92 5.17
C LEU A 51 -38.07 17.59 5.05
N VAL A 52 -38.69 16.56 4.49
CA VAL A 52 -38.03 15.27 4.23
C VAL A 52 -36.91 15.43 3.19
N ALA A 53 -37.15 16.17 2.10
CA ALA A 53 -36.13 16.44 1.09
C ALA A 53 -34.96 17.25 1.66
N LEU A 54 -35.24 18.25 2.50
CA LEU A 54 -34.21 19.02 3.21
C LEU A 54 -33.41 18.14 4.17
N PHE A 55 -34.08 17.25 4.92
CA PHE A 55 -33.41 16.32 5.83
C PHE A 55 -32.53 15.33 5.06
N LEU A 56 -33.03 14.71 3.99
CA LEU A 56 -32.27 13.79 3.16
C LEU A 56 -31.11 14.50 2.45
N GLY A 57 -31.33 15.71 1.95
CA GLY A 57 -30.28 16.55 1.37
C GLY A 57 -29.20 16.92 2.39
N TRP A 58 -29.60 17.28 3.61
CA TRP A 58 -28.68 17.53 4.72
C TRP A 58 -27.92 16.27 5.13
N ALA A 59 -28.59 15.12 5.27
CA ALA A 59 -27.95 13.86 5.63
C ALA A 59 -26.97 13.39 4.55
N ALA A 60 -27.34 13.49 3.27
CA ALA A 60 -26.48 13.18 2.15
C ALA A 60 -25.27 14.13 2.07
N TYR A 61 -25.48 15.43 2.30
CA TYR A 61 -24.40 16.42 2.39
C TYR A 61 -23.48 16.12 3.57
N ASN A 62 -24.02 15.83 4.74
CA ASN A 62 -23.23 15.52 5.92
C ASN A 62 -22.39 14.25 5.70
N GLN A 63 -23.00 13.18 5.19
CA GLN A 63 -22.26 11.94 4.89
C GLN A 63 -21.19 12.16 3.81
N SER A 64 -21.59 12.66 2.65
CA SER A 64 -20.72 12.69 1.45
C SER A 64 -19.72 13.84 1.45
N VAL A 65 -20.06 14.98 2.07
CA VAL A 65 -19.25 16.19 2.03
C VAL A 65 -18.53 16.42 3.35
N THR A 66 -19.22 16.40 4.49
CA THR A 66 -18.56 16.74 5.78
C THR A 66 -17.77 15.56 6.36
N ILE A 67 -18.34 14.35 6.37
CA ILE A 67 -17.70 13.15 6.93
C ILE A 67 -16.67 12.58 5.95
N GLU A 68 -17.09 12.18 4.75
CA GLU A 68 -16.21 11.50 3.80
C GLU A 68 -15.15 12.42 3.20
N ARG A 69 -15.52 13.66 2.86
CA ARG A 69 -14.64 14.62 2.18
C ARG A 69 -14.13 15.75 3.07
N ARG A 70 -14.39 15.69 4.38
CA ARG A 70 -13.87 16.67 5.38
C ARG A 70 -14.29 18.12 5.11
N GLY A 71 -15.46 18.33 4.49
CA GLY A 71 -16.08 19.63 4.26
C GLY A 71 -16.14 20.05 2.78
N LEU A 72 -16.92 21.09 2.51
CA LEU A 72 -17.22 21.55 1.15
C LEU A 72 -15.99 22.06 0.40
N ALA A 73 -15.12 22.81 1.09
CA ALA A 73 -13.90 23.36 0.48
C ALA A 73 -12.96 22.24 0.00
N ALA A 74 -12.79 21.19 0.80
CA ALA A 74 -12.03 20.01 0.43
C ALA A 74 -12.72 19.25 -0.72
N ALA A 75 -14.03 19.02 -0.64
CA ALA A 75 -14.79 18.37 -1.71
C ALA A 75 -14.68 19.08 -3.07
N VAL A 76 -14.75 20.42 -3.11
CA VAL A 76 -14.61 21.22 -4.35
C VAL A 76 -13.18 21.19 -4.88
N LYS A 77 -12.18 21.18 -3.99
CA LYS A 77 -10.77 21.00 -4.39
C LYS A 77 -10.55 19.62 -5.00
N ASP A 78 -11.14 18.58 -4.42
CA ASP A 78 -11.03 17.20 -4.89
C ASP A 78 -11.77 16.97 -6.21
N MET A 79 -12.87 17.68 -6.47
CA MET A 79 -13.56 17.63 -7.78
C MET A 79 -12.68 18.07 -8.95
N LYS A 80 -11.66 18.91 -8.73
CA LYS A 80 -10.67 19.27 -9.76
C LYS A 80 -9.62 18.19 -9.98
N HIS A 81 -9.53 17.20 -9.07
CA HIS A 81 -8.60 16.08 -9.12
C HIS A 81 -9.37 14.80 -9.50
N ASP A 82 -9.99 14.78 -10.68
CA ASP A 82 -10.72 13.61 -11.19
C ASP A 82 -9.81 12.41 -11.51
N ASN A 83 -8.49 12.60 -11.38
CA ASN A 83 -7.48 11.54 -11.45
C ASN A 83 -7.15 11.09 -10.04
N GLN A 84 -8.04 10.33 -9.39
CA GLN A 84 -7.83 9.56 -8.14
C GLN A 84 -6.36 9.54 -7.64
N PRO A 85 -5.89 10.60 -6.96
CA PRO A 85 -4.46 10.79 -6.76
C PRO A 85 -3.93 9.79 -5.72
N GLY A 86 -2.82 9.13 -6.04
CA GLY A 86 -2.23 8.11 -5.18
C GLY A 86 -2.94 6.74 -5.21
N ILE A 87 -3.94 6.54 -6.07
CA ILE A 87 -4.54 5.21 -6.29
C ILE A 87 -3.72 4.38 -7.28
N TYR A 88 -3.09 5.04 -8.25
CA TYR A 88 -2.32 4.41 -9.32
C TYR A 88 -0.80 4.61 -9.12
N PRO A 89 0.03 3.71 -9.67
CA PRO A 89 1.48 3.74 -9.49
C PRO A 89 2.16 4.69 -10.50
N ASP A 90 1.78 5.96 -10.48
CA ASP A 90 2.17 6.95 -11.49
C ASP A 90 3.69 7.15 -11.60
N GLU A 91 4.40 7.23 -10.47
CA GLU A 91 5.84 7.48 -10.45
C GLU A 91 6.63 6.23 -10.86
N ALA A 92 6.16 5.05 -10.42
CA ALA A 92 6.70 3.77 -10.86
C ALA A 92 6.55 3.58 -12.38
N VAL A 93 5.38 3.90 -12.94
CA VAL A 93 5.13 3.83 -14.39
C VAL A 93 6.02 4.79 -15.16
N LYS A 94 6.16 6.05 -14.71
CA LYS A 94 7.10 7.01 -15.30
C LYS A 94 8.53 6.50 -15.27
N ALA A 95 8.96 5.85 -14.17
CA ALA A 95 10.28 5.25 -14.06
C ALA A 95 10.48 4.13 -15.08
N MET A 96 9.50 3.22 -15.22
CA MET A 96 9.53 2.13 -16.21
C MET A 96 9.65 2.67 -17.65
N VAL A 97 8.89 3.71 -17.99
CA VAL A 97 8.94 4.36 -19.31
C VAL A 97 10.30 5.01 -19.55
N ARG A 98 10.83 5.77 -18.58
CA ARG A 98 12.15 6.43 -18.70
C ARG A 98 13.29 5.43 -18.83
N MET A 99 13.17 4.27 -18.18
CA MET A 99 14.12 3.17 -18.32
C MET A 99 13.94 2.40 -19.63
N GLY A 100 12.85 2.61 -20.36
CA GLY A 100 12.55 1.86 -21.59
C GLY A 100 12.34 0.37 -21.33
N LEU A 101 11.73 0.01 -20.19
CA LEU A 101 11.46 -1.39 -19.89
C LEU A 101 10.40 -1.96 -20.83
N THR A 102 10.58 -3.22 -21.21
CA THR A 102 9.67 -3.94 -22.10
C THR A 102 9.33 -5.31 -21.51
N GLY A 103 8.22 -5.90 -21.92
CA GLY A 103 7.87 -7.29 -21.55
C GLY A 103 6.52 -7.44 -20.87
N ARG A 104 6.33 -8.58 -20.20
CA ARG A 104 5.05 -8.96 -19.58
C ARG A 104 5.03 -8.50 -18.12
N VAL A 105 3.99 -7.78 -17.75
CA VAL A 105 3.83 -7.16 -16.42
C VAL A 105 2.75 -7.90 -15.66
N PHE A 106 3.12 -8.50 -14.53
CA PHE A 106 2.19 -8.97 -13.52
C PHE A 106 2.00 -7.91 -12.44
N HIS A 107 0.77 -7.65 -12.02
CA HIS A 107 0.45 -6.47 -11.21
C HIS A 107 -0.79 -6.65 -10.35
N LEU A 108 -1.04 -5.67 -9.47
CA LEU A 108 -2.31 -5.53 -8.76
C LEU A 108 -3.46 -5.35 -9.78
N SER A 109 -4.48 -6.21 -9.73
CA SER A 109 -5.56 -6.28 -10.72
C SER A 109 -6.24 -4.94 -11.01
N ALA A 110 -6.40 -4.10 -9.97
CA ALA A 110 -6.98 -2.76 -10.07
C ALA A 110 -6.17 -1.78 -10.93
N TRP A 111 -4.87 -2.03 -11.13
CA TRP A 111 -3.97 -1.16 -11.89
C TRP A 111 -3.92 -1.47 -13.39
N GLY A 112 -4.57 -2.56 -13.83
CA GLY A 112 -4.42 -3.07 -15.19
C GLY A 112 -4.72 -2.07 -16.30
N GLY A 113 -5.86 -1.37 -16.23
CA GLY A 113 -6.23 -0.37 -17.23
C GLY A 113 -5.26 0.81 -17.28
N HIS A 114 -4.77 1.26 -16.12
CA HIS A 114 -3.79 2.34 -16.02
C HIS A 114 -2.43 1.94 -16.63
N LEU A 115 -1.93 0.76 -16.26
CA LEU A 115 -0.68 0.22 -16.81
C LEU A 115 -0.77 0.00 -18.32
N LEU A 116 -1.91 -0.50 -18.81
CA LEU A 116 -2.16 -0.68 -20.24
C LEU A 116 -2.10 0.66 -20.98
N TYR A 117 -2.74 1.71 -20.44
CA TYR A 117 -2.79 3.03 -21.07
C TYR A 117 -1.41 3.68 -21.21
N HIS A 118 -0.52 3.48 -20.23
CA HIS A 118 0.78 4.15 -20.19
C HIS A 118 1.96 3.35 -20.74
N LEU A 119 1.90 2.01 -20.69
CA LEU A 119 3.03 1.15 -21.04
C LEU A 119 2.86 0.44 -22.39
N PHE A 120 1.68 0.48 -23.01
CA PHE A 120 1.48 -0.08 -24.35
C PHE A 120 2.20 0.77 -25.41
N PRO A 121 2.86 0.16 -26.42
CA PRO A 121 2.94 -1.27 -26.74
C PRO A 121 4.08 -2.04 -26.08
N ASP A 122 4.99 -1.34 -25.39
CA ASP A 122 6.25 -1.88 -24.90
C ASP A 122 6.09 -2.92 -23.78
N CYS A 123 5.07 -2.75 -22.94
CA CYS A 123 4.70 -3.72 -21.92
C CYS A 123 3.29 -4.29 -22.12
N LYS A 124 3.14 -5.60 -21.92
CA LYS A 124 1.86 -6.32 -21.94
C LYS A 124 1.41 -6.59 -20.52
N VAL A 125 0.25 -6.07 -20.13
CA VAL A 125 -0.33 -6.29 -18.80
C VAL A 125 -0.98 -7.67 -18.69
N PHE A 126 -0.87 -8.30 -17.53
CA PHE A 126 -1.52 -9.58 -17.24
C PHE A 126 -3.05 -9.46 -17.26
N SER A 127 -3.58 -8.32 -16.81
CA SER A 127 -5.01 -8.05 -16.83
C SER A 127 -5.30 -6.56 -16.97
N ASP A 128 -6.45 -6.20 -17.51
CA ASP A 128 -6.83 -4.79 -17.73
C ASP A 128 -8.11 -4.37 -16.98
N GLY A 129 -8.50 -5.16 -15.98
CA GLY A 129 -9.69 -4.91 -15.15
C GLY A 129 -11.02 -5.37 -15.75
N ARG A 130 -11.03 -5.92 -16.98
CA ARG A 130 -12.27 -6.45 -17.61
C ARG A 130 -12.74 -7.80 -17.04
N GLY A 131 -11.97 -8.43 -16.15
CA GLY A 131 -12.39 -9.61 -15.40
C GLY A 131 -12.52 -10.91 -16.21
N ASN A 132 -11.95 -10.96 -17.42
CA ASN A 132 -12.01 -12.11 -18.31
C ASN A 132 -10.98 -13.17 -17.93
N PHE A 133 -11.19 -13.83 -16.79
CA PHE A 133 -10.28 -14.84 -16.26
C PHE A 133 -10.95 -16.21 -16.18
N THR A 134 -10.16 -17.26 -16.39
CA THR A 134 -10.49 -18.59 -15.90
C THR A 134 -10.52 -18.60 -14.36
N MET A 135 -11.20 -19.57 -13.75
CA MET A 135 -11.19 -19.70 -12.28
C MET A 135 -9.77 -19.87 -11.75
N ARG A 136 -8.91 -20.59 -12.47
CA ARG A 136 -7.50 -20.83 -12.12
C ARG A 136 -6.70 -19.53 -12.10
N GLU A 137 -6.78 -18.71 -13.15
CA GLU A 137 -6.11 -17.40 -13.21
C GLU A 137 -6.55 -16.49 -12.07
N ARG A 138 -7.87 -16.43 -11.83
CA ARG A 138 -8.43 -15.65 -10.71
C ARG A 138 -7.86 -16.11 -9.37
N ASP A 139 -7.85 -17.42 -9.11
CA ASP A 139 -7.45 -17.96 -7.81
C ASP A 139 -5.95 -17.73 -7.56
N LEU A 140 -5.11 -17.90 -8.58
CA LEU A 140 -3.67 -17.58 -8.50
C LEU A 140 -3.41 -16.09 -8.34
N MET A 141 -4.13 -15.24 -9.07
CA MET A 141 -4.06 -13.79 -8.88
C MET A 141 -4.40 -13.43 -7.44
N VAL A 142 -5.54 -13.87 -6.93
CA VAL A 142 -5.98 -13.60 -5.55
C VAL A 142 -4.93 -14.07 -4.54
N ALA A 143 -4.33 -15.24 -4.75
CA ALA A 143 -3.26 -15.75 -3.90
C ALA A 143 -2.02 -14.83 -3.93
N ALA A 144 -1.57 -14.41 -5.11
CA ALA A 144 -0.42 -13.51 -5.27
C ALA A 144 -0.67 -12.08 -4.73
N HIS A 145 -1.94 -11.67 -4.57
CA HIS A 145 -2.28 -10.39 -3.96
C HIS A 145 -2.08 -10.39 -2.44
N ARG A 146 -2.01 -11.56 -1.79
CA ARG A 146 -1.74 -11.69 -0.35
C ARG A 146 -0.25 -11.45 -0.06
N PRO A 147 0.14 -10.39 0.66
CA PRO A 147 1.54 -10.05 0.87
C PRO A 147 2.38 -11.18 1.47
N TRP A 148 1.83 -11.90 2.46
CA TRP A 148 2.53 -12.95 3.22
C TRP A 148 2.93 -14.17 2.41
N GLU A 149 2.11 -14.52 1.41
CA GLU A 149 2.36 -15.68 0.54
C GLU A 149 2.97 -15.27 -0.81
N ARG A 150 3.03 -13.95 -1.10
CA ARG A 150 3.29 -13.41 -2.44
C ARG A 150 4.55 -13.98 -3.09
N ALA A 151 5.66 -14.06 -2.36
CA ALA A 151 6.92 -14.55 -2.92
C ALA A 151 6.80 -15.98 -3.47
N GLN A 152 6.19 -16.88 -2.70
CA GLN A 152 5.95 -18.26 -3.13
C GLN A 152 4.93 -18.31 -4.27
N ARG A 153 3.84 -17.56 -4.17
CA ARG A 153 2.78 -17.53 -5.18
C ARG A 153 3.25 -16.97 -6.53
N LEU A 154 4.21 -16.05 -6.52
CA LEU A 154 4.81 -15.54 -7.75
C LEU A 154 5.60 -16.62 -8.50
N ASP A 155 6.27 -17.54 -7.80
CA ASP A 155 6.97 -18.65 -8.46
C ASP A 155 5.97 -19.67 -9.04
N GLU A 156 4.90 -19.99 -8.32
CA GLU A 156 3.79 -20.83 -8.81
C GLU A 156 3.14 -20.21 -10.06
N LEU A 157 2.85 -18.90 -10.00
CA LEU A 157 2.24 -18.18 -11.11
C LEU A 157 3.19 -18.07 -12.30
N TYR A 158 4.47 -17.79 -12.07
CA TYR A 158 5.46 -17.68 -13.14
C TYR A 158 5.62 -18.99 -13.92
N ALA A 159 5.51 -20.14 -13.25
CA ALA A 159 5.59 -21.45 -13.89
C ALA A 159 4.45 -21.70 -14.90
N GLU A 160 3.27 -21.14 -14.65
CA GLU A 160 2.07 -21.32 -15.49
C GLU A 160 1.91 -20.16 -16.49
N TYR A 161 2.24 -18.94 -16.07
CA TYR A 161 2.15 -17.71 -16.84
C TYR A 161 3.45 -16.92 -16.68
N PRO A 162 4.46 -17.12 -17.53
CA PRO A 162 5.72 -16.42 -17.36
C PRO A 162 5.54 -14.91 -17.57
N PHE A 163 6.05 -14.12 -16.63
CA PHE A 163 6.08 -12.66 -16.66
C PHE A 163 7.48 -12.15 -16.31
N ASP A 164 7.78 -10.95 -16.81
CA ASP A 164 9.12 -10.39 -16.77
C ASP A 164 9.23 -9.35 -15.65
N ILE A 165 8.16 -8.59 -15.44
CA ILE A 165 8.10 -7.47 -14.51
C ILE A 165 6.94 -7.70 -13.53
N VAL A 166 7.15 -7.33 -12.27
CA VAL A 166 6.11 -7.29 -11.24
C VAL A 166 6.00 -5.89 -10.65
N ILE A 167 4.77 -5.43 -10.41
CA ILE A 167 4.51 -4.12 -9.80
C ILE A 167 3.36 -4.20 -8.79
N PHE A 168 3.64 -3.86 -7.54
CA PHE A 168 2.70 -3.93 -6.42
C PHE A 168 2.88 -2.76 -5.45
N PRO A 169 1.88 -2.46 -4.60
CA PRO A 169 2.04 -1.50 -3.50
C PRO A 169 3.19 -1.92 -2.56
N PRO A 170 3.95 -0.95 -2.01
CA PRO A 170 4.98 -1.24 -1.03
C PRO A 170 4.37 -1.72 0.32
N PRO A 171 5.02 -2.62 1.07
CA PRO A 171 6.13 -3.44 0.61
C PRO A 171 5.62 -4.63 -0.24
N MET A 172 6.31 -4.91 -1.34
CA MET A 172 6.01 -6.09 -2.16
C MET A 172 6.37 -7.38 -1.43
N PHE A 173 7.48 -7.38 -0.69
CA PHE A 173 7.90 -8.50 0.15
C PHE A 173 7.78 -8.09 1.63
N PRO A 174 7.00 -8.81 2.47
CA PRO A 174 6.71 -8.37 3.84
C PRO A 174 7.93 -8.13 4.71
N LEU A 175 9.00 -8.91 4.51
CA LEU A 175 10.27 -8.76 5.23
C LEU A 175 11.22 -7.75 4.58
N LYS A 176 10.81 -7.02 3.53
CA LYS A 176 11.65 -6.12 2.72
C LYS A 176 12.93 -6.79 2.18
N ASP A 177 12.90 -8.11 2.09
CA ASP A 177 13.96 -8.96 1.57
C ASP A 177 13.37 -10.00 0.62
N TRP A 178 14.16 -10.39 -0.38
CA TRP A 178 13.74 -11.29 -1.45
C TRP A 178 14.94 -12.07 -1.98
N ASP A 179 14.64 -13.07 -2.79
CA ASP A 179 15.67 -13.84 -3.49
C ASP A 179 16.28 -13.00 -4.63
N TYR A 180 17.44 -12.41 -4.39
CA TYR A 180 18.19 -11.61 -5.37
C TYR A 180 18.62 -12.41 -6.60
N SER A 181 18.63 -13.75 -6.53
CA SER A 181 18.86 -14.59 -7.71
C SER A 181 17.66 -14.65 -8.64
N LYS A 182 16.45 -14.33 -8.14
CA LYS A 182 15.20 -14.35 -8.90
C LYS A 182 14.67 -12.97 -9.26
N TRP A 183 14.88 -11.97 -8.41
CA TRP A 183 14.29 -10.64 -8.56
C TRP A 183 15.32 -9.54 -8.43
N ILE A 184 15.25 -8.57 -9.34
CA ILE A 184 16.06 -7.35 -9.36
C ILE A 184 15.14 -6.18 -9.09
N LEU A 185 15.42 -5.40 -8.04
CA LEU A 185 14.70 -4.16 -7.77
C LEU A 185 14.94 -3.15 -8.90
N VAL A 186 13.84 -2.71 -9.53
CA VAL A 186 13.83 -1.70 -10.59
C VAL A 186 13.57 -0.32 -9.98
N TYR A 187 12.52 -0.23 -9.16
CA TYR A 187 12.03 1.01 -8.55
C TYR A 187 11.41 0.71 -7.20
N THR A 188 11.57 1.64 -6.25
CA THR A 188 10.90 1.65 -4.95
C THR A 188 10.44 3.06 -4.65
N GLY A 189 9.18 3.23 -4.27
CA GLY A 189 8.61 4.53 -3.92
C GLY A 189 7.35 4.38 -3.07
N PRO A 190 6.70 5.49 -2.72
CA PRO A 190 5.47 5.47 -1.91
C PRO A 190 4.27 4.87 -2.65
N ASP A 191 4.28 4.90 -3.99
CA ASP A 191 3.18 4.46 -4.85
C ASP A 191 3.27 2.97 -5.23
N ALA A 192 4.48 2.47 -5.52
CA ALA A 192 4.72 1.06 -5.83
C ALA A 192 6.18 0.64 -5.64
N GLU A 193 6.39 -0.67 -5.61
CA GLU A 193 7.67 -1.31 -5.88
C GLU A 193 7.58 -2.08 -7.21
N VAL A 194 8.66 -2.01 -8.00
CA VAL A 194 8.79 -2.70 -9.28
C VAL A 194 10.01 -3.61 -9.23
N PHE A 195 9.83 -4.87 -9.63
CA PHE A 195 10.92 -5.83 -9.77
C PHE A 195 10.93 -6.44 -11.17
N LEU A 196 12.12 -6.74 -11.64
CA LEU A 196 12.39 -7.46 -12.87
C LEU A 196 12.85 -8.88 -12.52
N ARG A 197 12.32 -9.90 -13.21
CA ARG A 197 12.77 -11.28 -13.06
C ARG A 197 14.21 -11.38 -13.56
N ASN A 198 15.10 -11.86 -12.71
CA ASN A 198 16.48 -12.18 -13.06
C ASN A 198 16.50 -13.48 -13.88
N HIS A 199 16.37 -13.32 -15.20
CA HIS A 199 16.32 -14.42 -16.16
C HIS A 199 17.12 -14.01 -17.42
N PRO A 200 17.78 -14.95 -18.13
CA PRO A 200 18.54 -14.61 -19.34
C PRO A 200 17.76 -13.83 -20.40
N GLU A 201 16.45 -14.10 -20.54
CA GLU A 201 15.56 -13.36 -21.46
C GLU A 201 15.46 -11.86 -21.14
N ASN A 202 15.70 -11.47 -19.87
CA ASN A 202 15.63 -10.08 -19.43
C ASN A 202 16.98 -9.35 -19.48
N LYS A 203 18.01 -9.93 -20.12
CA LYS A 203 19.35 -9.33 -20.19
C LYS A 203 19.32 -7.88 -20.72
N GLU A 204 18.51 -7.61 -21.74
CA GLU A 204 18.37 -6.25 -22.28
C GLU A 204 17.75 -5.29 -21.27
N ASN A 205 16.67 -5.71 -20.59
CA ASN A 205 16.05 -4.90 -19.54
C ASN A 205 17.02 -4.61 -18.39
N ILE A 206 17.86 -5.58 -18.01
CA ILE A 206 18.91 -5.41 -16.99
C ILE A 206 19.95 -4.36 -17.46
N GLN A 207 20.33 -4.39 -18.75
CA GLN A 207 21.24 -3.40 -19.32
C GLN A 207 20.62 -2.00 -19.36
N ARG A 208 19.35 -1.88 -19.78
CA ARG A 208 18.60 -0.61 -19.78
C ARG A 208 18.50 -0.03 -18.38
N LEU A 209 18.14 -0.86 -17.40
CA LEU A 209 18.08 -0.50 -15.98
C LEU A 209 19.42 0.03 -15.46
N ALA A 210 20.50 -0.71 -15.70
CA ALA A 210 21.84 -0.30 -15.29
C ALA A 210 22.28 0.99 -15.99
N GLY A 211 21.99 1.13 -17.28
CA GLY A 211 22.27 2.35 -18.06
C GLY A 211 21.54 3.57 -17.49
N TYR A 212 20.25 3.44 -17.22
CA TYR A 212 19.44 4.49 -16.61
C TYR A 212 20.02 4.94 -15.27
N TRP A 213 20.31 4.00 -14.36
CA TRP A 213 20.83 4.36 -13.04
C TRP A 213 22.23 4.99 -13.08
N ARG A 214 23.08 4.60 -14.03
CA ARG A 214 24.36 5.29 -14.28
C ARG A 214 24.16 6.71 -14.79
N MET A 215 23.21 6.93 -15.70
CA MET A 215 22.87 8.29 -16.17
C MET A 215 22.33 9.17 -15.04
N MET A 216 21.63 8.57 -14.06
CA MET A 216 21.18 9.25 -12.85
C MET A 216 22.32 9.48 -11.82
N GLY A 217 23.56 9.12 -12.15
CA GLY A 217 24.75 9.38 -11.33
C GLY A 217 25.10 8.27 -10.33
N LEU A 218 24.40 7.12 -10.34
CA LEU A 218 24.75 6.02 -9.46
C LEU A 218 25.97 5.25 -9.98
N GLN A 219 26.89 4.93 -9.07
CA GLN A 219 28.07 4.13 -9.30
C GLN A 219 27.89 2.76 -8.64
N PHE A 220 28.13 1.68 -9.39
CA PHE A 220 28.00 0.30 -8.91
C PHE A 220 28.76 -0.66 -9.84
N ALA A 221 29.37 -1.70 -9.26
CA ALA A 221 30.09 -2.73 -9.99
C ALA A 221 29.17 -3.81 -10.56
N ASP A 222 28.10 -4.15 -9.84
CA ASP A 222 27.18 -5.23 -10.19
C ASP A 222 25.71 -4.89 -9.91
N THR A 223 24.82 -5.83 -10.24
CA THR A 223 23.37 -5.69 -10.07
C THR A 223 22.95 -5.66 -8.60
N LEU A 224 23.68 -6.28 -7.68
CA LEU A 224 23.36 -6.25 -6.26
C LEU A 224 23.72 -4.87 -5.66
N GLU A 225 24.89 -4.34 -5.99
CA GLU A 225 25.30 -2.99 -5.62
C GLU A 225 24.36 -1.93 -6.20
N MET A 226 23.93 -2.09 -7.46
CA MET A 226 22.93 -1.22 -8.08
C MET A 226 21.64 -1.19 -7.26
N GLN A 227 21.09 -2.35 -6.88
CA GLN A 227 19.85 -2.43 -6.11
C GLN A 227 19.98 -1.74 -4.74
N ARG A 228 21.13 -1.89 -4.07
CA ARG A 228 21.43 -1.19 -2.81
C ARG A 228 21.50 0.32 -3.01
N ALA A 229 22.19 0.78 -4.05
CA ALA A 229 22.33 2.20 -4.36
C ALA A 229 20.97 2.85 -4.71
N VAL A 230 20.12 2.16 -5.48
CA VAL A 230 18.76 2.62 -5.82
C VAL A 230 17.91 2.75 -4.56
N ARG A 231 17.90 1.72 -3.71
CA ARG A 231 17.16 1.75 -2.44
C ARG A 231 17.64 2.90 -1.56
N HIS A 232 18.95 3.09 -1.42
CA HIS A 232 19.52 4.18 -0.63
C HIS A 232 19.15 5.56 -1.18
N MET A 233 19.29 5.77 -2.49
CA MET A 233 18.92 7.04 -3.14
C MET A 233 17.45 7.37 -2.94
N MET A 234 16.55 6.39 -3.10
CA MET A 234 15.12 6.59 -2.88
C MET A 234 14.80 6.84 -1.40
N ALA A 235 15.47 6.14 -0.48
CA ALA A 235 15.33 6.35 0.96
C ALA A 235 15.62 7.78 1.37
N VAL A 236 16.72 8.36 0.88
CA VAL A 236 17.13 9.74 1.19
C VAL A 236 16.08 10.74 0.71
N LYS A 237 15.42 10.51 -0.43
CA LYS A 237 14.35 11.39 -0.94
C LYS A 237 13.05 11.31 -0.14
N MET A 238 12.81 10.21 0.55
CA MET A 238 11.56 9.98 1.30
C MET A 238 11.65 10.46 2.74
N ILE A 239 12.85 10.70 3.28
CA ILE A 239 13.03 11.18 4.64
C ILE A 239 12.75 12.68 4.71
N PRO A 240 11.93 13.16 5.67
CA PRO A 240 11.74 14.59 5.91
C PRO A 240 13.05 15.28 6.29
N ASP A 241 13.31 16.46 5.72
CA ASP A 241 14.53 17.26 5.99
C ASP A 241 14.69 17.62 7.48
N ASP A 242 13.57 17.75 8.21
CA ASP A 242 13.52 18.13 9.61
C ASP A 242 13.45 16.93 10.58
N LEU A 243 13.50 15.68 10.08
CA LEU A 243 13.35 14.47 10.90
C LEU A 243 14.33 14.44 12.08
N ASP A 244 15.60 14.75 11.84
CA ASP A 244 16.64 14.72 12.87
C ASP A 244 16.41 15.83 13.92
N GLU A 245 15.90 17.00 13.52
CA GLU A 245 15.56 18.10 14.44
C GLU A 245 14.33 17.76 15.29
N GLN A 246 13.27 17.23 14.67
CA GLN A 246 12.08 16.76 15.37
C GLN A 246 12.42 15.66 16.39
N ALA A 247 13.26 14.71 15.99
CA ALA A 247 13.73 13.65 16.88
C ALA A 247 14.56 14.23 18.03
N ARG A 248 15.47 15.19 17.76
CA ARG A 248 16.30 15.84 18.79
C ARG A 248 15.45 16.48 19.88
N LEU A 249 14.41 17.24 19.51
CA LEU A 249 13.51 17.88 20.48
C LEU A 249 12.81 16.86 21.41
N GLN A 250 12.43 15.70 20.90
CA GLN A 250 11.84 14.64 21.72
C GLN A 250 12.88 13.90 22.57
N ILE A 251 14.10 13.74 22.05
CA ILE A 251 15.23 13.10 22.73
C ILE A 251 15.76 13.97 23.89
N GLU A 252 15.65 15.29 23.78
CA GLU A 252 16.00 16.24 24.85
C GLU A 252 14.89 16.37 25.92
N GLY A 253 13.79 15.61 25.79
CA GLY A 253 12.71 15.57 26.77
C GLY A 253 13.15 15.10 28.16
N GLU A 254 12.36 15.45 29.18
CA GLU A 254 12.72 15.26 30.59
C GLU A 254 12.55 13.81 31.08
N SER A 255 11.72 12.99 30.43
CA SER A 255 11.41 11.62 30.87
C SER A 255 12.03 10.54 29.96
N PRO A 256 12.50 9.39 30.52
CA PRO A 256 13.02 8.27 29.73
C PRO A 256 12.05 7.77 28.66
N GLU A 257 10.74 7.83 28.91
CA GLU A 257 9.70 7.44 27.95
C GLU A 257 9.64 8.39 26.75
N GLN A 258 9.76 9.70 26.99
CA GLN A 258 9.79 10.70 25.92
C GLN A 258 11.05 10.53 25.06
N GLN A 259 12.20 10.34 25.71
CA GLN A 259 13.46 10.10 25.03
C GLN A 259 13.41 8.81 24.20
N ALA A 260 12.86 7.73 24.77
CA ALA A 260 12.68 6.45 24.08
C ALA A 260 11.77 6.59 22.86
N LYS A 261 10.70 7.38 22.96
CA LYS A 261 9.81 7.68 21.84
C LYS A 261 10.52 8.44 20.72
N GLY A 262 11.31 9.46 21.05
CA GLY A 262 12.08 10.22 20.06
C GLY A 262 13.11 9.34 19.31
N TRP A 263 13.88 8.53 20.04
CA TRP A 263 14.80 7.58 19.43
C TRP A 263 14.09 6.51 18.59
N ALA A 264 12.95 5.99 19.06
CA ALA A 264 12.16 5.01 18.34
C ALA A 264 11.61 5.59 17.03
N GLN A 265 11.03 6.80 17.07
CA GLN A 265 10.52 7.47 15.88
C GLN A 265 11.62 7.67 14.83
N LEU A 266 12.78 8.17 15.25
CA LEU A 266 13.93 8.34 14.36
C LEU A 266 14.36 7.03 13.71
N GLY A 267 14.45 5.97 14.51
CA GLY A 267 14.81 4.63 14.05
C GLY A 267 13.80 4.04 13.07
N ILE A 268 12.52 4.12 13.39
CA ILE A 268 11.42 3.59 12.57
C ILE A 268 11.31 4.35 11.25
N THR A 269 11.35 5.69 11.25
CA THR A 269 11.29 6.46 10.01
C THR A 269 12.46 6.11 9.07
N ARG A 270 13.68 6.00 9.62
CA ARG A 270 14.85 5.57 8.83
C ARG A 270 14.70 4.14 8.32
N PHE A 271 14.12 3.25 9.12
CA PHE A 271 13.84 1.88 8.71
C PHE A 271 12.84 1.82 7.55
N GLU A 272 11.73 2.55 7.66
CA GLU A 272 10.66 2.58 6.67
C GLU A 272 11.17 3.11 5.32
N ALA A 273 12.05 4.12 5.37
CA ALA A 273 12.75 4.63 4.19
C ALA A 273 13.73 3.62 3.57
N GLY A 274 14.16 2.59 4.30
CA GLY A 274 15.11 1.57 3.82
C GLY A 274 16.56 1.76 4.28
N LEU A 275 16.83 2.71 5.19
CA LEU A 275 18.16 2.97 5.76
C LEU A 275 18.43 2.10 7.00
N TRP A 276 18.42 0.79 6.83
CA TRP A 276 18.47 -0.16 7.95
C TRP A 276 19.74 -0.05 8.81
N GLU A 277 20.88 0.26 8.19
CA GLU A 277 22.15 0.48 8.88
C GLU A 277 22.06 1.65 9.87
N THR A 278 21.49 2.79 9.44
CA THR A 278 21.37 3.99 10.27
C THR A 278 20.13 3.98 11.18
N ALA A 279 19.18 3.08 10.94
CA ALA A 279 18.00 2.84 11.77
C ALA A 279 18.32 2.07 13.05
N SER A 280 19.20 1.05 12.96
CA SER A 280 19.49 0.15 14.08
C SER A 280 19.99 0.87 15.35
N ARG A 281 20.86 1.87 15.20
CA ARG A 281 21.45 2.61 16.33
C ARG A 281 20.41 3.40 17.15
N PRO A 282 19.56 4.26 16.56
CA PRO A 282 18.44 4.88 17.27
C PRO A 282 17.54 3.87 17.98
N LEU A 283 17.17 2.76 17.31
CA LEU A 283 16.30 1.73 17.89
C LEU A 283 16.93 1.09 19.14
N SER A 284 18.23 0.75 19.09
CA SER A 284 18.95 0.24 20.24
C SER A 284 19.02 1.27 21.38
N LYS A 285 19.22 2.56 21.09
CA LYS A 285 19.21 3.62 22.11
C LYS A 285 17.85 3.77 22.79
N ALA A 286 16.77 3.68 22.03
CA ALA A 286 15.42 3.72 22.59
C ALA A 286 15.19 2.59 23.61
N LEU A 287 15.62 1.37 23.29
CA LEU A 287 15.46 0.20 24.15
C LEU A 287 16.41 0.20 25.36
N ALA A 288 17.57 0.86 25.24
CA ALA A 288 18.54 1.00 26.33
C ALA A 288 18.01 1.85 27.50
N LEU A 289 16.98 2.67 27.27
CA LEU A 289 16.32 3.47 28.31
C LEU A 289 15.42 2.64 29.24
N ASN A 290 15.47 1.31 29.13
CA ASN A 290 14.80 0.36 30.02
C ASN A 290 13.26 0.41 29.97
N VAL A 291 12.70 1.10 28.97
CA VAL A 291 11.25 1.16 28.66
C VAL A 291 10.90 0.05 27.68
N ARG A 292 9.90 -0.78 28.01
CA ARG A 292 9.44 -1.84 27.10
C ARG A 292 8.67 -1.25 25.94
N ASN A 293 9.11 -1.57 24.73
CA ASN A 293 8.43 -1.22 23.49
C ASN A 293 8.67 -2.32 22.44
N ASP A 294 7.68 -3.21 22.30
CA ASP A 294 7.81 -4.40 21.45
C ASP A 294 7.89 -4.02 19.95
N THR A 295 7.25 -2.92 19.54
CA THR A 295 7.33 -2.38 18.17
C THR A 295 8.76 -1.94 17.85
N THR A 296 9.39 -1.15 18.72
CA THR A 296 10.79 -0.73 18.55
C THR A 296 11.73 -1.93 18.53
N ALA A 297 11.50 -2.92 19.40
CA ALA A 297 12.28 -4.15 19.43
C ALA A 297 12.15 -4.96 18.13
N LEU A 298 10.94 -5.08 17.58
CA LEU A 298 10.70 -5.72 16.29
C LEU A 298 11.50 -5.02 15.17
N TYR A 299 11.42 -3.69 15.08
CA TYR A 299 12.17 -2.93 14.07
C TYR A 299 13.68 -3.07 14.22
N LEU A 300 14.20 -3.18 15.45
CA LEU A 300 15.63 -3.44 15.68
C LEU A 300 16.02 -4.82 15.15
N VAL A 301 15.30 -5.87 15.54
CA VAL A 301 15.52 -7.25 15.08
C VAL A 301 15.47 -7.31 13.55
N TRP A 302 14.47 -6.65 12.95
CA TRP A 302 14.28 -6.62 11.51
C TRP A 302 15.43 -5.90 10.81
N SER A 303 15.86 -4.73 11.33
CA SER A 303 17.01 -3.98 10.82
C SER A 303 18.30 -4.82 10.85
N LEU A 304 18.54 -5.53 11.95
CA LEU A 304 19.72 -6.38 12.11
C LEU A 304 19.69 -7.57 11.14
N THR A 305 18.52 -8.21 10.99
CA THR A 305 18.32 -9.31 10.04
C THR A 305 18.62 -8.88 8.60
N LEU A 306 18.15 -7.70 8.20
CA LEU A 306 18.37 -7.12 6.88
C LEU A 306 19.84 -6.70 6.63
N GLN A 307 20.59 -6.42 7.69
CA GLN A 307 22.04 -6.19 7.62
C GLN A 307 22.86 -7.49 7.59
N GLY A 308 22.23 -8.66 7.67
CA GLY A 308 22.92 -9.94 7.80
C GLY A 308 23.49 -10.22 9.20
N LYS A 309 23.14 -9.40 10.20
CA LYS A 309 23.56 -9.49 11.61
C LYS A 309 22.71 -10.48 12.39
N GLN A 310 22.74 -11.74 11.96
CA GLN A 310 21.82 -12.79 12.45
C GLN A 310 22.04 -13.10 13.94
N ILE A 311 23.27 -13.00 14.43
CA ILE A 311 23.60 -13.25 15.84
C ILE A 311 23.02 -12.15 16.72
N GLU A 312 23.24 -10.88 16.36
CA GLU A 312 22.70 -9.75 17.10
C GLU A 312 21.17 -9.71 17.02
N ALA A 313 20.57 -10.08 15.88
CA ALA A 313 19.12 -10.18 15.74
C ALA A 313 18.52 -11.23 16.69
N ARG A 314 19.12 -12.42 16.80
CA ARG A 314 18.70 -13.45 17.76
C ARG A 314 18.85 -12.99 19.20
N GLN A 315 19.96 -12.33 19.52
CA GLN A 315 20.20 -11.78 20.85
C GLN A 315 19.14 -10.72 21.21
N ALA A 316 18.79 -9.83 20.28
CA ALA A 316 17.74 -8.84 20.48
C ALA A 316 16.36 -9.48 20.71
N ILE A 317 16.03 -10.59 20.02
CA ILE A 317 14.80 -11.35 20.31
C ILE A 317 14.80 -11.82 21.76
N TRP A 318 15.90 -12.44 22.20
CA TRP A 318 16.03 -12.92 23.58
C TRP A 318 15.87 -11.79 24.60
N ASP A 319 16.58 -10.68 24.36
CA ASP A 319 16.65 -9.57 25.29
C ASP A 319 15.33 -8.82 25.46
N PHE A 320 14.55 -8.67 24.39
CA PHE A 320 13.36 -7.81 24.42
C PHE A 320 12.03 -8.56 24.40
N PHE A 321 12.00 -9.80 23.90
CA PHE A 321 10.77 -10.59 23.83
C PHE A 321 10.73 -11.75 24.81
N ILE A 322 11.87 -12.33 25.19
CA ILE A 322 11.88 -13.57 26.01
C ILE A 322 12.20 -13.31 27.48
N LYS A 323 13.11 -12.38 27.79
CA LYS A 323 13.50 -12.08 29.18
C LYS A 323 12.29 -11.70 30.05
N LYS A 324 12.07 -12.46 31.14
CA LYS A 324 10.96 -12.27 32.08
C LYS A 324 10.92 -10.86 32.69
N GLU A 325 12.09 -10.28 32.99
CA GLU A 325 12.23 -8.93 33.54
C GLU A 325 11.68 -7.86 32.60
N VAL A 326 11.83 -8.05 31.28
CA VAL A 326 11.25 -7.15 30.28
C VAL A 326 9.76 -7.41 30.16
N GLN A 327 9.34 -8.67 30.12
CA GLN A 327 7.92 -9.04 30.03
C GLN A 327 7.08 -8.54 31.22
N ALA A 328 7.68 -8.35 32.40
CA ALA A 328 7.02 -7.80 33.58
C ALA A 328 6.69 -6.30 33.48
N LYS A 329 7.28 -5.56 32.53
CA LYS A 329 7.07 -4.12 32.37
C LYS A 329 5.85 -3.81 31.49
N THR A 330 5.25 -2.65 31.74
CA THR A 330 4.21 -2.08 30.87
C THR A 330 4.76 -1.83 29.47
N ASN A 331 4.10 -2.38 28.46
CA ASN A 331 4.48 -2.22 27.07
C ASN A 331 3.93 -0.92 26.50
N GLN A 332 4.82 0.02 26.16
CA GLN A 332 4.46 1.34 25.61
C GLN A 332 4.25 1.32 24.09
N GLY A 333 4.57 0.20 23.43
CA GLY A 333 4.44 0.05 21.98
C GLY A 333 4.12 -1.39 21.61
N PRO A 334 2.92 -1.91 21.95
CA PRO A 334 2.54 -3.28 21.64
C PRO A 334 2.48 -3.52 20.13
N LEU A 335 2.80 -4.76 19.73
CA LEU A 335 2.65 -5.18 18.34
C LEU A 335 1.16 -5.24 17.96
N ASN A 336 0.85 -4.75 16.76
CA ASN A 336 -0.44 -5.01 16.13
C ASN A 336 -0.41 -6.37 15.39
N ALA A 337 -1.53 -6.79 14.80
CA ALA A 337 -1.64 -8.06 14.09
C ALA A 337 -0.58 -8.23 12.98
N SER A 338 -0.31 -7.17 12.20
CA SER A 338 0.73 -7.20 11.17
C SER A 338 2.14 -7.31 11.77
N GLY A 339 2.40 -6.62 12.88
CA GLY A 339 3.66 -6.71 13.61
C GLY A 339 3.93 -8.11 14.15
N HIS A 340 2.89 -8.79 14.65
CA HIS A 340 2.99 -10.21 15.04
C HIS A 340 3.35 -11.10 13.85
N GLY A 341 2.71 -10.90 12.69
CA GLY A 341 3.05 -11.66 11.47
C GLY A 341 4.49 -11.46 11.01
N VAL A 342 5.01 -10.22 11.04
CA VAL A 342 6.43 -9.94 10.74
C VAL A 342 7.35 -10.60 11.75
N PHE A 343 7.02 -10.50 13.05
CA PHE A 343 7.82 -11.10 14.12
C PHE A 343 7.92 -12.61 13.97
N GLU A 344 6.82 -13.31 13.72
CA GLU A 344 6.79 -14.76 13.50
C GLU A 344 7.67 -15.17 12.31
N LEU A 345 7.56 -14.45 11.19
CA LEU A 345 8.40 -14.70 10.01
C LEU A 345 9.89 -14.49 10.30
N LEU A 346 10.25 -13.43 11.04
CA LEU A 346 11.63 -13.17 11.45
C LEU A 346 12.14 -14.24 12.41
N ALA A 347 11.35 -14.61 13.41
CA ALA A 347 11.71 -15.64 14.39
C ALA A 347 11.97 -17.00 13.70
N ASN A 348 11.06 -17.40 12.81
CA ASN A 348 11.21 -18.60 11.99
C ASN A 348 12.48 -18.55 11.12
N ARG A 349 12.74 -17.41 10.46
CA ARG A 349 13.95 -17.22 9.64
C ARG A 349 15.23 -17.28 10.46
N LEU A 350 15.20 -16.82 11.70
CA LEU A 350 16.32 -16.84 12.64
C LEU A 350 16.50 -18.19 13.34
N GLY A 351 15.58 -19.14 13.13
CA GLY A 351 15.59 -20.46 13.76
C GLY A 351 15.15 -20.43 15.23
N ILE A 352 14.40 -19.41 15.63
CA ILE A 352 13.79 -19.30 16.97
C ILE A 352 12.34 -19.76 16.84
N THR A 353 12.11 -21.06 16.96
CA THR A 353 10.77 -21.62 17.14
C THR A 353 10.34 -21.41 18.59
N GLN A 354 9.14 -20.87 18.80
CA GLN A 354 8.53 -20.72 20.13
C GLN A 354 8.29 -22.06 20.81
#